data_AF-A0A9W6LM79-F1
#
_entry.id   AF-A0A9W6LM79-F1
#
_cell.length_a   1.000
_cell.length_b   1.000
_cell.length_c   1.000
_cell.angle_alpha   90.00
_cell.angle_beta   90.00
_cell.angle_gamma   90.00
#
_symmetry.space_group_name_H-M   'P 1'
#
loop_
_entity.id
_entity.type
_entity.pdbx_description
1 polymer ?
#
loop_
_entity_poly.entity_id
_entity_poly.type
_entity_poly.pdbx_seq_one_letter_code
_entity_poly.pdbx_strand_id
1 'polypeptide(L)'
;MSEKKEGFFSSLFKGKRNSQTEEEKVILQNMLDKKDRIISQLQEKLNLEAEKRKKTEVFLKQTDIIQRNLENKDKKNRELKALLEASEERFQNTTTEKEEVLEKYNDLVRILQETKEENSTLKEEIGDLNALKLREEQVQILGDISLSRDEIEEMQEEITSLKNLCGEQRSAIDQLDADKVKLDGEISYRDSIILELRERQEVSKTPEKNDLNYRLPLEVLLASTKYSDVLDALHKENITFVDEVRKDIHTIVEDIKNSDLALSAIDNFNRGRYCWDVKTYISKGPKLSKIFNRQRKLLGYFSENYMEFLIDLEGFDLNRVSELGYSEKQIKDFQEKIKEYDHIKISK
;
A
#
# COMPACT_ATOMS: atom_id res chain seq x y z
N MET A 1 -127.84 -38.62 -5.77
CA MET A 1 -127.66 -38.32 -4.33
C MET A 1 -126.76 -39.39 -3.73
N SER A 2 -125.51 -39.05 -3.41
CA SER A 2 -124.67 -39.79 -2.46
C SER A 2 -123.67 -38.80 -1.89
N GLU A 3 -123.58 -38.80 -0.57
CA GLU A 3 -123.12 -37.69 0.23
C GLU A 3 -121.60 -37.61 0.35
N LYS A 4 -121.17 -36.36 0.43
CA LYS A 4 -119.99 -35.88 1.14
C LYS A 4 -119.67 -36.72 2.39
N LYS A 5 -118.54 -37.40 2.39
CA LYS A 5 -117.72 -37.68 3.58
C LYS A 5 -116.24 -37.50 3.23
N GLU A 6 -115.86 -36.29 2.84
CA GLU A 6 -114.45 -35.89 2.93
C GLU A 6 -114.13 -35.54 4.38
N GLY A 7 -113.07 -36.19 4.88
CA GLY A 7 -112.84 -36.40 6.29
C GLY A 7 -112.50 -35.14 7.07
N PHE A 8 -113.25 -34.97 8.15
CA PHE A 8 -113.01 -34.06 9.29
C PHE A 8 -111.60 -34.18 9.90
N PHE A 9 -110.86 -35.25 9.60
CA PHE A 9 -109.48 -35.46 10.07
C PHE A 9 -108.39 -34.78 9.23
N SER A 10 -108.70 -34.27 8.03
CA SER A 10 -107.70 -33.64 7.14
C SER A 10 -107.34 -32.19 7.51
N SER A 11 -108.13 -31.54 8.37
CA SER A 11 -107.91 -30.15 8.82
C SER A 11 -107.20 -30.06 10.18
N LEU A 12 -107.26 -31.09 11.03
CA LEU A 12 -106.65 -31.06 12.36
C LEU A 12 -105.11 -31.21 12.36
N PHE A 13 -104.51 -31.70 11.27
CA PHE A 13 -103.05 -31.90 11.16
C PHE A 13 -102.32 -30.91 10.24
N LYS A 14 -103.03 -29.97 9.60
CA LYS A 14 -102.40 -28.95 8.73
C LYS A 14 -101.79 -27.77 9.49
N GLY A 15 -102.21 -27.54 10.74
CA GLY A 15 -101.75 -26.39 11.55
C GLY A 15 -100.44 -26.60 12.34
N LYS A 16 -99.98 -27.84 12.54
CA LYS A 16 -98.77 -28.14 13.33
C LYS A 16 -97.53 -28.51 12.51
N ARG A 17 -97.66 -28.81 11.22
CA ARG A 17 -96.49 -29.13 10.36
C ARG A 17 -95.74 -27.90 9.86
N ASN A 18 -96.40 -26.75 9.71
CA ASN A 18 -95.76 -25.54 9.17
C ASN A 18 -94.87 -24.79 10.18
N SER A 19 -95.11 -24.91 11.49
CA SER A 19 -94.26 -24.24 12.50
C SER A 19 -92.98 -25.03 12.80
N GLN A 20 -93.04 -26.36 12.79
CA GLN A 20 -91.85 -27.23 12.95
C GLN A 20 -90.88 -27.09 11.77
N THR A 21 -91.38 -26.94 10.54
CA THR A 21 -90.52 -26.79 9.35
C THR A 21 -89.75 -25.46 9.33
N GLU A 22 -90.26 -24.40 9.96
CA GLU A 22 -89.60 -23.10 9.94
C GLU A 22 -88.52 -22.99 11.03
N GLU A 23 -88.77 -23.58 12.19
CA GLU A 23 -87.73 -23.76 13.23
C GLU A 23 -86.58 -24.64 12.72
N GLU A 24 -86.88 -25.74 12.02
CA GLU A 24 -85.86 -26.60 11.40
C GLU A 24 -85.01 -25.86 10.35
N LYS A 25 -85.63 -25.01 9.52
CA LYS A 25 -84.88 -24.17 8.56
C LYS A 25 -83.97 -23.17 9.25
N VAL A 26 -84.42 -22.53 10.32
CA VAL A 26 -83.58 -21.59 11.09
C VAL A 26 -82.41 -22.32 11.73
N ILE A 27 -82.62 -23.52 12.27
CA ILE A 27 -81.54 -24.35 12.82
C ILE A 27 -80.55 -24.75 11.71
N LEU A 28 -81.03 -25.20 10.56
CA LEU A 28 -80.18 -25.55 9.41
C LEU A 28 -79.38 -24.35 8.89
N GLN A 29 -80.00 -23.16 8.80
CA GLN A 29 -79.31 -21.95 8.39
C GLN A 29 -78.22 -21.55 9.39
N ASN A 30 -78.52 -21.58 10.69
CA ASN A 30 -77.52 -21.33 11.73
C ASN A 30 -76.35 -22.33 11.69
N MET A 31 -76.63 -23.61 11.38
CA MET A 31 -75.59 -24.62 11.20
C MET A 31 -74.77 -24.37 9.93
N LEU A 32 -75.39 -23.92 8.84
CA LEU A 32 -74.72 -23.55 7.60
C LEU A 32 -73.80 -22.34 7.82
N ASP A 33 -74.31 -21.28 8.45
CA ASP A 33 -73.54 -20.08 8.78
C ASP A 33 -72.36 -20.41 9.71
N LYS A 34 -72.57 -21.31 10.69
CA LYS A 34 -71.50 -21.79 11.57
C LYS A 34 -70.44 -22.58 10.79
N LYS A 35 -70.87 -23.44 9.86
CA LYS A 35 -69.96 -24.19 8.98
C LYS A 35 -69.15 -23.24 8.10
N ASP A 36 -69.78 -22.24 7.50
CA ASP A 36 -69.11 -21.27 6.64
C ASP A 36 -68.10 -20.44 7.43
N ARG A 37 -68.44 -20.00 8.65
CA ARG A 37 -67.48 -19.35 9.56
C ARG A 37 -66.27 -20.24 9.87
N ILE A 38 -66.49 -21.53 10.13
CA ILE A 38 -65.40 -22.49 10.37
C ILE A 38 -64.53 -22.64 9.12
N ILE A 39 -65.14 -22.75 7.93
CA ILE A 39 -64.41 -22.86 6.66
C ILE A 39 -63.54 -21.62 6.44
N SER A 40 -64.09 -20.41 6.64
CA SER A 40 -63.33 -19.16 6.50
C SER A 40 -62.15 -19.11 7.48
N GLN A 41 -62.35 -19.49 8.74
CA GLN A 41 -61.26 -19.54 9.73
C GLN A 41 -60.17 -20.56 9.37
N LEU A 42 -60.55 -21.72 8.82
CA LEU A 42 -59.59 -22.73 8.36
C LEU A 42 -58.83 -22.26 7.12
N GLN A 43 -59.48 -21.57 6.18
CA GLN A 43 -58.83 -20.99 5.01
C GLN A 43 -57.84 -19.90 5.41
N GLU A 44 -58.19 -19.03 6.36
CA GLU A 44 -57.29 -18.00 6.90
C GLU A 44 -56.06 -18.64 7.56
N LYS A 45 -56.26 -19.66 8.41
CA LYS A 45 -55.15 -20.41 9.03
C LYS A 45 -54.25 -21.09 7.99
N LEU A 46 -54.85 -21.68 6.95
CA LEU A 46 -54.10 -22.34 5.87
C LEU A 46 -53.26 -21.33 5.08
N ASN A 47 -53.82 -20.15 4.77
CA ASN A 47 -53.10 -19.09 4.09
C ASN A 47 -51.95 -18.55 4.94
N LEU A 48 -52.18 -18.32 6.23
CA LEU A 48 -51.14 -17.89 7.16
C LEU A 48 -49.99 -18.91 7.25
N GLU A 49 -50.32 -20.20 7.28
CA GLU A 49 -49.31 -21.27 7.32
C GLU A 49 -48.55 -21.38 5.99
N ALA A 50 -49.23 -21.19 4.85
CA ALA A 50 -48.59 -21.15 3.54
C ALA A 50 -47.61 -19.96 3.42
N GLU A 51 -47.96 -18.78 3.95
CA GLU A 51 -47.06 -17.64 4.01
C GLU A 51 -45.85 -17.88 4.90
N LYS A 52 -46.05 -18.49 6.08
CA LYS A 52 -44.94 -18.89 6.95
C LYS A 52 -43.98 -19.83 6.23
N ARG A 53 -44.48 -20.85 5.52
CA ARG A 53 -43.65 -21.77 4.74
C ARG A 53 -42.86 -21.06 3.65
N LYS A 54 -43.48 -20.13 2.91
CA LYS A 54 -42.78 -19.32 1.90
C LYS A 54 -41.66 -18.50 2.53
N LYS A 55 -41.90 -17.86 3.67
CA LYS A 55 -40.87 -17.12 4.42
C LYS A 55 -39.73 -18.04 4.84
N THR A 56 -40.01 -19.21 5.41
CA THR A 56 -39.00 -20.20 5.79
C THR A 56 -38.17 -20.69 4.60
N GLU A 57 -38.79 -20.93 3.44
CA GLU A 57 -38.07 -21.34 2.23
C GLU A 57 -37.10 -20.25 1.74
N VAL A 58 -37.52 -18.99 1.78
CA VAL A 58 -36.65 -17.84 1.46
C VAL A 58 -35.47 -17.77 2.45
N PHE A 59 -35.72 -17.94 3.75
CA PHE A 59 -34.66 -17.96 4.77
C PHE A 59 -33.65 -19.11 4.55
N LEU A 60 -34.12 -20.30 4.17
CA LEU A 60 -33.25 -21.43 3.87
C LEU A 60 -32.35 -21.14 2.66
N LYS A 61 -32.92 -20.61 1.57
CA LYS A 61 -32.14 -20.21 0.39
C LYS A 61 -31.10 -19.13 0.72
N GLN A 62 -31.44 -18.16 1.56
CA GLN A 62 -30.49 -17.15 2.03
C GLN A 62 -29.36 -17.77 2.86
N THR A 63 -29.69 -18.75 3.71
CA THR A 63 -28.70 -19.45 4.54
C THR A 63 -27.71 -20.23 3.67
N ASP A 64 -28.19 -20.95 2.64
CA ASP A 64 -27.33 -21.66 1.69
C ASP A 64 -26.38 -20.73 0.95
N ILE A 65 -26.85 -19.54 0.54
CA ILE A 65 -26.02 -18.53 -0.12
C ILE A 65 -24.93 -18.02 0.83
N ILE A 66 -25.28 -17.74 2.09
CA ILE A 66 -24.33 -17.29 3.11
C ILE A 66 -23.28 -18.37 3.37
N GLN A 67 -23.68 -19.64 3.47
CA GLN A 67 -22.76 -20.76 3.70
C GLN A 67 -21.77 -20.92 2.54
N ARG A 68 -22.22 -20.90 1.28
CA ARG A 68 -21.31 -20.94 0.11
C ARG A 68 -20.34 -19.76 0.08
N ASN A 69 -20.81 -18.57 0.48
CA ASN A 69 -19.95 -17.39 0.55
C ASN A 69 -18.88 -17.52 1.64
N LEU A 70 -19.19 -18.14 2.78
CA LEU A 70 -18.22 -18.45 3.82
C LEU A 70 -17.19 -19.47 3.33
N GLU A 71 -17.62 -20.57 2.72
CA GLU A 71 -16.72 -21.59 2.15
C GLU A 71 -15.75 -21.00 1.10
N ASN A 72 -16.25 -20.11 0.24
CA ASN A 72 -15.44 -19.39 -0.73
C ASN A 72 -14.43 -18.44 -0.06
N LYS A 73 -14.82 -17.76 1.03
CA LYS A 73 -13.90 -16.92 1.81
C LYS A 73 -12.81 -17.77 2.48
N ASP A 74 -13.16 -18.91 3.05
CA ASP A 74 -12.21 -19.83 3.69
C ASP A 74 -11.23 -20.44 2.69
N LYS A 75 -11.69 -20.72 1.47
CA LYS A 75 -10.80 -21.13 0.38
C LYS A 75 -9.79 -20.03 0.04
N LYS A 76 -10.26 -18.78 -0.16
CA LYS A 76 -9.38 -17.64 -0.44
C LYS A 76 -8.40 -17.36 0.70
N ASN A 77 -8.83 -17.50 1.95
CA ASN A 77 -7.96 -17.34 3.11
C ASN A 77 -6.85 -18.40 3.14
N ARG A 78 -7.15 -19.65 2.78
CA ARG A 78 -6.13 -20.71 2.65
C ARG A 78 -5.14 -20.42 1.53
N GLU A 79 -5.61 -19.94 0.38
CA GLU A 79 -4.74 -19.54 -0.74
C GLU A 79 -3.82 -18.36 -0.35
N LEU A 80 -4.35 -17.34 0.33
CA LEU A 80 -3.55 -16.21 0.83
C LEU A 80 -2.51 -16.65 1.85
N LYS A 81 -2.87 -17.56 2.76
CA LYS A 81 -1.92 -18.09 3.75
C LYS A 81 -0.76 -18.83 3.09
N ALA A 82 -1.04 -19.66 2.09
CA ALA A 82 0.00 -20.37 1.34
C ALA A 82 0.92 -19.40 0.56
N LEU A 83 0.37 -18.32 0.00
CA LEU A 83 1.17 -17.28 -0.65
C LEU A 83 2.07 -16.51 0.34
N LEU A 84 1.56 -16.25 1.55
CA LEU A 84 2.34 -15.60 2.61
C LEU A 84 3.52 -16.49 3.03
N GLU A 85 3.26 -17.77 3.33
CA GLU A 85 4.29 -18.75 3.70
C GLU A 85 5.37 -18.86 2.60
N ALA A 86 4.97 -18.93 1.32
CA ALA A 86 5.92 -18.96 0.19
C ALA A 86 6.72 -17.64 0.04
N SER A 87 6.13 -16.50 0.39
CA SER A 87 6.83 -15.21 0.39
C SER A 87 7.84 -15.11 1.54
N GLU A 88 7.50 -15.62 2.71
CA GLU A 88 8.39 -15.68 3.87
C GLU A 88 9.60 -16.59 3.61
N GLU A 89 9.39 -17.74 2.99
CA GLU A 89 10.47 -18.65 2.58
C GLU A 89 11.44 -17.96 1.59
N ARG A 90 10.91 -17.26 0.57
CA ARG A 90 11.74 -16.48 -0.37
C ARG A 90 12.54 -15.38 0.33
N PHE A 91 11.94 -14.70 1.31
CA PHE A 91 12.62 -13.68 2.08
C PHE A 91 13.77 -14.25 2.92
N GLN A 92 13.57 -15.42 3.55
CA GLN A 92 14.63 -16.10 4.31
C GLN A 92 15.79 -16.52 3.41
N ASN A 93 15.49 -17.11 2.24
CA ASN A 93 16.53 -17.48 1.27
C ASN A 93 17.33 -16.26 0.79
N THR A 94 16.65 -15.14 0.51
CA THR A 94 17.31 -13.90 0.07
C THR A 94 18.20 -13.29 1.16
N THR A 95 17.80 -13.43 2.43
CA THR A 95 18.62 -13.00 3.58
C THR A 95 19.89 -13.84 3.67
N THR A 96 19.76 -15.16 3.52
CA THR A 96 20.89 -16.10 3.53
C THR A 96 21.88 -15.81 2.39
N GLU A 97 21.37 -15.58 1.17
CA GLU A 97 22.21 -15.20 0.02
C GLU A 97 22.95 -13.87 0.25
N LYS A 98 22.34 -12.90 0.93
CA LYS A 98 23.01 -11.63 1.29
C LYS A 98 24.13 -11.84 2.30
N GLU A 99 23.93 -12.71 3.28
CA GLU A 99 24.95 -13.06 4.28
C GLU A 99 26.17 -13.71 3.60
N GLU A 100 25.95 -14.66 2.67
CA GLU A 100 27.03 -15.29 1.90
C GLU A 100 27.80 -14.28 1.03
N VAL A 101 27.11 -13.32 0.42
CA VAL A 101 27.76 -12.26 -0.39
C VAL A 101 28.57 -11.32 0.50
N LEU A 102 28.07 -10.99 1.69
CA LEU A 102 28.77 -10.15 2.65
C LEU A 102 30.04 -10.82 3.17
N GLU A 103 29.99 -12.13 3.43
CA GLU A 103 31.17 -12.92 3.81
C GLU A 103 32.24 -12.89 2.72
N LYS A 104 31.86 -13.15 1.46
CA LYS A 104 32.78 -13.05 0.31
C LYS A 104 33.36 -11.64 0.12
N TYR A 105 32.56 -10.60 0.35
CA TYR A 105 33.04 -9.22 0.29
C TYR A 105 34.10 -8.95 1.37
N ASN A 106 33.87 -9.40 2.60
CA ASN A 106 34.82 -9.25 3.69
C ASN A 106 36.14 -10.01 3.44
N ASP A 107 36.06 -11.21 2.86
CA ASP A 107 37.25 -11.95 2.43
C ASP A 107 38.04 -11.18 1.36
N LEU A 108 37.37 -10.58 0.37
CA LEU A 108 38.03 -9.76 -0.65
C LEU A 108 38.69 -8.51 -0.05
N VAL A 109 38.04 -7.86 0.92
CA VAL A 109 38.62 -6.71 1.64
C VAL A 109 39.88 -7.13 2.40
N ARG A 110 39.88 -8.30 3.05
CA ARG A 110 41.08 -8.83 3.72
C ARG A 110 42.22 -9.06 2.74
N ILE A 111 41.95 -9.73 1.61
CA ILE A 111 42.96 -9.99 0.57
C ILE A 111 43.56 -8.68 0.04
N LEU A 112 42.72 -7.66 -0.23
CA LEU A 112 43.20 -6.35 -0.70
C LEU A 112 44.12 -5.65 0.31
N GLN A 113 43.84 -5.82 1.60
CA GLN A 113 44.67 -5.26 2.68
C GLN A 113 46.04 -5.96 2.73
N GLU A 114 46.06 -7.29 2.67
CA GLU A 114 47.28 -8.11 2.64
C GLU A 114 48.16 -7.74 1.43
N THR A 115 47.58 -7.66 0.23
CA THR A 115 48.31 -7.27 -0.99
C THR A 115 48.84 -5.83 -0.93
N LYS A 116 48.15 -4.93 -0.22
CA LYS A 116 48.62 -3.55 -0.02
C LYS A 116 49.83 -3.49 0.91
N GLU A 117 49.85 -4.33 1.95
CA GLU A 117 50.98 -4.47 2.87
C GLU A 117 52.19 -5.06 2.14
N GLU A 118 52.02 -6.13 1.37
CA GLU A 118 53.08 -6.71 0.53
C GLU A 118 53.67 -5.68 -0.45
N ASN A 119 52.81 -4.92 -1.15
CA ASN A 119 53.27 -3.85 -2.04
C ASN A 119 54.03 -2.73 -1.32
N SER A 120 53.72 -2.47 -0.05
CA SER A 120 54.48 -1.50 0.74
C SER A 120 55.88 -2.01 1.07
N THR A 121 56.01 -3.30 1.42
CA THR A 121 57.32 -3.93 1.67
C THR A 121 58.19 -3.98 0.42
N LEU A 122 57.61 -4.35 -0.74
CA LEU A 122 58.33 -4.36 -2.02
C LEU A 122 58.82 -2.96 -2.42
N LYS A 123 58.04 -1.91 -2.12
CA LYS A 123 58.47 -0.52 -2.39
C LYS A 123 59.66 -0.12 -1.52
N GLU A 124 59.71 -0.57 -0.28
CA GLU A 124 60.85 -0.34 0.62
C GLU A 124 62.09 -1.06 0.10
N GLU A 125 61.97 -2.35 -0.26
CA GLU A 125 63.07 -3.13 -0.86
C GLU A 125 63.60 -2.51 -2.17
N ILE A 126 62.71 -2.02 -3.04
CA ILE A 126 63.10 -1.29 -4.26
C ILE A 126 63.82 0.02 -3.90
N GLY A 127 63.39 0.71 -2.85
CA GLY A 127 64.06 1.91 -2.33
C GLY A 127 65.49 1.61 -1.89
N ASP A 128 65.68 0.54 -1.14
CA ASP A 128 66.98 0.09 -0.66
C ASP A 128 67.91 -0.34 -1.81
N LEU A 129 67.38 -1.08 -2.79
CA LEU A 129 68.12 -1.46 -4.01
C LEU A 129 68.57 -0.24 -4.81
N ASN A 130 67.70 0.75 -4.98
CA ASN A 130 68.06 1.99 -5.68
C ASN A 130 69.12 2.81 -4.91
N ALA A 131 69.07 2.81 -3.58
CA ALA A 131 70.09 3.47 -2.75
C ALA A 131 71.46 2.77 -2.85
N LEU A 132 71.48 1.45 -2.95
CA LEU A 132 72.70 0.67 -3.21
C LEU A 132 73.27 0.97 -4.60
N LYS A 133 72.43 1.01 -5.63
CA LYS A 133 72.84 1.36 -7.00
C LYS A 133 73.43 2.77 -7.09
N LEU A 134 72.85 3.74 -6.38
CA LEU A 134 73.39 5.11 -6.31
C LEU A 134 74.74 5.16 -5.60
N ARG A 135 74.99 4.29 -4.61
CA ARG A 135 76.30 4.11 -3.97
C ARG A 135 77.31 3.47 -4.92
N GLU A 136 76.88 2.51 -5.73
CA GLU A 136 77.72 1.89 -6.76
C GLU A 136 78.16 2.90 -7.82
N GLU A 137 77.24 3.75 -8.30
CA GLU A 137 77.54 4.86 -9.22
C GLU A 137 78.47 5.92 -8.60
N GLN A 138 78.47 6.10 -7.26
CA GLN A 138 79.42 6.97 -6.56
C GLN A 138 80.81 6.32 -6.35
N VAL A 139 80.92 5.00 -6.40
CA VAL A 139 82.20 4.27 -6.37
C VAL A 139 82.84 4.19 -7.76
N GLN A 140 82.07 4.44 -8.83
CA GLN A 140 82.52 4.43 -10.22
C GLN A 140 83.19 5.74 -10.69
N ILE A 141 83.88 6.45 -9.77
CA ILE A 141 84.94 7.42 -10.10
C ILE A 141 86.33 6.77 -10.06
N LEU A 142 86.46 5.50 -9.63
CA LEU A 142 87.72 4.77 -9.73
C LEU A 142 87.50 3.32 -10.16
N GLY A 143 87.72 3.05 -11.45
CA GLY A 143 88.05 1.72 -11.94
C GLY A 143 87.26 1.33 -13.18
N ASP A 144 87.96 1.16 -14.30
CA ASP A 144 87.48 0.46 -15.49
C ASP A 144 87.15 -1.00 -15.11
N ILE A 145 85.90 -1.26 -14.71
CA ILE A 145 85.40 -2.62 -14.54
C ILE A 145 85.04 -3.12 -15.94
N SER A 146 85.96 -3.89 -16.50
CA SER A 146 85.68 -4.76 -17.64
C SER A 146 84.86 -5.92 -17.13
N LEU A 147 83.53 -5.78 -17.17
CA LEU A 147 82.62 -6.90 -16.95
C LEU A 147 82.98 -8.01 -17.94
N SER A 148 83.14 -9.22 -17.41
CA SER A 148 83.36 -10.40 -18.23
C SER A 148 82.11 -10.66 -19.09
N ARG A 149 82.32 -11.34 -20.22
CA ARG A 149 81.22 -11.70 -21.11
C ARG A 149 80.14 -12.53 -20.40
N ASP A 150 80.55 -13.35 -19.45
CA ASP A 150 79.67 -14.24 -18.69
C ASP A 150 78.73 -13.46 -17.76
N GLU A 151 79.23 -12.40 -17.10
CA GLU A 151 78.41 -11.50 -16.28
C GLU A 151 77.38 -10.72 -17.11
N ILE A 152 77.72 -10.37 -18.36
CA ILE A 152 76.79 -9.73 -19.29
C ILE A 152 75.70 -10.72 -19.74
N GLU A 153 76.04 -11.98 -19.99
CA GLU A 153 75.07 -13.03 -20.34
C GLU A 153 74.11 -13.32 -19.17
N GLU A 154 74.62 -13.42 -17.93
CA GLU A 154 73.79 -13.63 -16.73
C GLU A 154 72.80 -12.48 -16.51
N MET A 155 73.25 -11.21 -16.64
CA MET A 155 72.35 -10.06 -16.55
C MET A 155 71.31 -10.05 -17.69
N GLN A 156 71.65 -10.53 -18.88
CA GLN A 156 70.70 -10.61 -19.99
C GLN A 156 69.63 -11.68 -19.74
N GLU A 157 69.99 -12.82 -19.16
CA GLU A 157 69.03 -13.83 -18.72
C GLU A 157 68.09 -13.30 -17.64
N GLU A 158 68.63 -12.57 -16.66
CA GLU A 158 67.85 -11.97 -15.59
C GLU A 158 66.87 -10.90 -16.10
N ILE A 159 67.31 -10.03 -17.01
CA ILE A 159 66.45 -9.06 -17.70
C ILE A 159 65.33 -9.77 -18.49
N THR A 160 65.63 -10.91 -19.09
CA THR A 160 64.65 -11.69 -19.88
C THR A 160 63.61 -12.32 -18.95
N SER A 161 64.05 -12.87 -17.81
CA SER A 161 63.17 -13.40 -16.75
C SER A 161 62.23 -12.31 -16.20
N LEU A 162 62.77 -11.14 -15.86
CA LEU A 162 61.99 -10.00 -15.36
C LEU A 162 60.98 -9.47 -16.38
N LYS A 163 61.33 -9.46 -17.67
CA LYS A 163 60.39 -9.08 -18.73
C LYS A 163 59.21 -10.06 -18.84
N ASN A 164 59.47 -11.35 -18.70
CA ASN A 164 58.42 -12.36 -18.72
C ASN A 164 57.49 -12.20 -17.51
N LEU A 165 58.05 -12.00 -16.31
CA LEU A 165 57.29 -11.75 -15.09
C LEU A 165 56.40 -10.50 -15.21
N CYS A 166 56.94 -9.39 -15.73
CA CYS A 166 56.17 -8.18 -16.01
C CYS A 166 55.04 -8.42 -17.02
N GLY A 167 55.25 -9.30 -18.01
CA GLY A 167 54.21 -9.70 -18.97
C GLY A 167 53.07 -10.46 -18.31
N GLU A 168 53.39 -11.44 -17.47
CA GLU A 168 52.41 -12.23 -16.72
C GLU A 168 51.60 -11.37 -15.75
N GLN A 169 52.27 -10.48 -15.01
CA GLN A 169 51.60 -9.53 -14.12
C GLN A 169 50.64 -8.62 -14.89
N ARG A 170 51.01 -8.19 -16.09
CA ARG A 170 50.15 -7.33 -16.90
C ARG A 170 48.90 -8.05 -17.40
N SER A 171 49.05 -9.30 -17.84
CA SER A 171 47.88 -10.15 -18.18
C SER A 171 46.98 -10.41 -16.98
N ALA A 172 47.53 -10.58 -15.77
CA ALA A 172 46.73 -10.72 -14.55
C ALA A 172 45.94 -9.45 -14.22
N ILE A 173 46.54 -8.26 -14.39
CA ILE A 173 45.87 -6.97 -14.21
C ILE A 173 44.73 -6.81 -15.22
N ASP A 174 44.96 -7.10 -16.50
CA ASP A 174 43.92 -6.99 -17.53
C ASP A 174 42.74 -7.93 -17.24
N GLN A 175 43.01 -9.11 -16.69
CA GLN A 175 41.97 -10.06 -16.28
C GLN A 175 41.16 -9.54 -15.08
N LEU A 176 41.81 -8.95 -14.08
CA LEU A 176 41.15 -8.34 -12.92
C LEU A 176 40.27 -7.14 -13.30
N ASP A 177 40.73 -6.30 -14.23
CA ASP A 177 39.94 -5.18 -14.74
C ASP A 177 38.69 -5.66 -15.48
N ALA A 178 38.79 -6.75 -16.26
CA ALA A 178 37.65 -7.37 -16.91
C ALA A 178 36.63 -7.93 -15.90
N ASP A 179 37.10 -8.60 -14.85
CA ASP A 179 36.25 -9.16 -13.79
C ASP A 179 35.55 -8.04 -12.99
N LYS A 180 36.24 -6.93 -12.73
CA LYS A 180 35.66 -5.76 -12.05
C LYS A 180 34.50 -5.17 -12.85
N VAL A 181 34.66 -4.99 -14.16
CA VAL A 181 33.58 -4.48 -15.03
C VAL A 181 32.35 -5.39 -14.98
N LYS A 182 32.55 -6.70 -14.91
CA LYS A 182 31.46 -7.68 -14.79
C LYS A 182 30.74 -7.56 -13.44
N LEU A 183 31.49 -7.45 -12.35
CA LEU A 183 30.96 -7.22 -11.00
C LEU A 183 30.16 -5.93 -10.87
N ASP A 184 30.67 -4.82 -11.43
CA ASP A 184 29.97 -3.53 -11.44
C ASP A 184 28.61 -3.64 -12.16
N GLY A 185 28.53 -4.43 -13.24
CA GLY A 185 27.28 -4.74 -13.93
C GLY A 185 26.28 -5.53 -13.07
N GLU A 186 26.76 -6.53 -12.32
CA GLU A 186 25.92 -7.33 -11.41
C GLU A 186 25.40 -6.51 -10.21
N ILE A 187 26.24 -5.63 -9.65
CA ILE A 187 25.86 -4.70 -8.58
C ILE A 187 24.75 -3.77 -9.07
N SER A 188 24.92 -3.15 -10.23
CA SER A 188 23.93 -2.27 -10.85
C SER A 188 22.57 -2.98 -11.04
N TYR A 189 22.61 -4.24 -11.49
CA TYR A 189 21.39 -5.04 -11.62
C TYR A 189 20.72 -5.31 -10.27
N ARG A 190 21.48 -5.70 -9.25
CA ARG A 190 20.94 -5.96 -7.89
C ARG A 190 20.35 -4.71 -7.25
N ASP A 191 20.98 -3.55 -7.43
CA ASP A 191 20.45 -2.28 -6.93
C ASP A 191 19.09 -1.94 -7.55
N SER A 192 18.90 -2.24 -8.85
CA SER A 192 17.60 -2.05 -9.51
C SER A 192 16.50 -2.92 -8.88
N ILE A 193 16.82 -4.18 -8.54
CA ILE A 193 15.88 -5.10 -7.88
C ILE A 193 15.55 -4.63 -6.45
N ILE A 194 16.57 -4.19 -5.70
CA ILE A 194 16.37 -3.68 -4.33
C ILE A 194 15.45 -2.46 -4.33
N LEU A 195 15.60 -1.56 -5.31
CA LEU A 195 14.74 -0.39 -5.46
C LEU A 195 13.27 -0.82 -5.67
N GLU A 196 13.04 -1.75 -6.59
CA GLU A 196 11.70 -2.28 -6.89
C GLU A 196 11.07 -2.99 -5.67
N LEU A 197 11.87 -3.74 -4.89
CA LEU A 197 11.41 -4.40 -3.68
C LEU A 197 11.06 -3.41 -2.56
N ARG A 198 11.81 -2.32 -2.41
CA ARG A 198 11.47 -1.24 -1.44
C ARG A 198 10.15 -0.57 -1.81
N GLU A 199 9.96 -0.24 -3.08
CA GLU A 199 8.69 0.32 -3.57
C GLU A 199 7.52 -0.62 -3.26
N ARG A 200 7.68 -1.93 -3.44
CA ARG A 200 6.65 -2.94 -3.10
C ARG A 200 6.41 -3.09 -1.59
N GLN A 201 7.44 -3.00 -0.75
CA GLN A 201 7.28 -3.12 0.71
C GLN A 201 6.56 -1.93 1.32
N GLU A 202 6.79 -0.71 0.82
CA GLU A 202 6.10 0.50 1.29
C GLU A 202 4.59 0.46 0.99
N VAL A 203 4.17 -0.23 -0.06
CA VAL A 203 2.74 -0.47 -0.39
C VAL A 203 2.03 -1.33 0.67
N SER A 204 2.75 -2.19 1.42
CA SER A 204 2.15 -3.18 2.33
C SER A 204 1.86 -2.68 3.76
N LYS A 205 2.45 -1.57 4.21
CA LYS A 205 2.20 -1.05 5.56
C LYS A 205 1.00 -0.11 5.57
N THR A 206 -0.22 -0.60 5.74
CA THR A 206 -1.33 0.27 6.17
C THR A 206 -1.08 0.71 7.61
N PRO A 207 -0.91 2.02 7.89
CA PRO A 207 -0.80 2.50 9.26
C PRO A 207 -2.13 2.30 9.97
N GLU A 208 -2.06 1.93 11.23
CA GLU A 208 -3.21 1.94 12.11
C GLU A 208 -3.79 3.36 12.22
N LYS A 209 -5.07 3.48 12.56
CA LYS A 209 -5.85 4.73 12.62
C LYS A 209 -5.26 5.87 13.50
N ASN A 210 -4.12 5.66 14.17
CA ASN A 210 -3.51 6.57 15.12
C ASN A 210 -2.44 7.53 14.53
N ASP A 211 -2.12 7.44 13.23
CA ASP A 211 -1.09 8.26 12.57
C ASP A 211 -1.64 9.49 11.80
N LEU A 212 -2.91 9.85 12.00
CA LEU A 212 -3.53 11.00 11.34
C LEU A 212 -3.09 12.30 12.04
N ASN A 213 -2.14 13.02 11.43
CA ASN A 213 -1.66 14.30 11.95
C ASN A 213 -2.34 15.50 11.27
N TYR A 214 -2.92 15.32 10.08
CA TYR A 214 -3.51 16.40 9.28
C TYR A 214 -4.89 16.04 8.72
N ARG A 215 -5.80 17.02 8.70
CA ARG A 215 -7.10 16.98 8.01
C ARG A 215 -6.85 17.02 6.51
N LEU A 216 -7.66 16.30 5.74
CA LEU A 216 -7.53 16.22 4.28
C LEU A 216 -8.46 17.22 3.58
N PRO A 217 -7.94 18.20 2.83
CA PRO A 217 -8.75 19.07 1.98
C PRO A 217 -9.39 18.28 0.83
N LEU A 218 -10.61 18.66 0.45
CA LEU A 218 -11.32 18.04 -0.66
C LEU A 218 -10.58 18.19 -1.98
N GLU A 219 -9.86 19.29 -2.19
CA GLU A 219 -9.05 19.56 -3.39
C GLU A 219 -7.86 18.60 -3.53
N VAL A 220 -7.40 18.00 -2.42
CA VAL A 220 -6.34 16.99 -2.45
C VAL A 220 -6.93 15.62 -2.78
N LEU A 221 -8.09 15.27 -2.22
CA LEU A 221 -8.77 14.00 -2.50
C LEU A 221 -9.32 13.95 -3.93
N LEU A 222 -9.92 15.06 -4.38
CA LEU A 222 -10.59 15.22 -5.66
C LEU A 222 -9.78 16.11 -6.62
N ALA A 223 -8.46 15.97 -6.61
CA ALA A 223 -7.55 16.81 -7.41
C ALA A 223 -7.74 16.73 -8.94
N SER A 224 -8.51 15.75 -9.43
CA SER A 224 -8.77 15.58 -10.85
C SER A 224 -9.77 16.63 -11.35
N THR A 225 -9.48 17.24 -12.51
CA THR A 225 -10.33 18.24 -13.16
C THR A 225 -11.76 17.78 -13.42
N LYS A 226 -12.00 16.46 -13.51
CA LYS A 226 -13.35 15.89 -13.66
C LYS A 226 -14.26 16.09 -12.44
N TYR A 227 -13.70 16.52 -11.29
CA TYR A 227 -14.41 16.80 -10.05
C TYR A 227 -14.53 18.30 -9.74
N SER A 228 -14.10 19.20 -10.65
CA SER A 228 -14.16 20.65 -10.42
C SER A 228 -15.56 21.12 -10.03
N ASP A 229 -16.57 20.66 -10.74
CA ASP A 229 -17.96 21.09 -10.55
C ASP A 229 -18.51 20.60 -9.20
N VAL A 230 -18.03 19.43 -8.76
CA VAL A 230 -18.37 18.87 -7.44
C VAL A 230 -17.68 19.67 -6.34
N LEU A 231 -16.40 20.00 -6.50
CA LEU A 231 -15.66 20.84 -5.53
C LEU A 231 -16.31 22.22 -5.39
N ASP A 232 -16.68 22.86 -6.49
CA ASP A 232 -17.35 24.17 -6.47
C ASP A 232 -18.70 24.12 -5.73
N ALA A 233 -19.45 23.03 -5.85
CA ALA A 233 -20.70 22.85 -5.10
C ALA A 233 -20.46 22.65 -3.60
N LEU A 234 -19.43 21.89 -3.23
CA LEU A 234 -19.08 21.67 -1.82
C LEU A 234 -18.53 22.96 -1.17
N HIS A 235 -17.75 23.74 -1.91
CA HIS A 235 -17.25 25.03 -1.43
C HIS A 235 -18.36 26.06 -1.21
N LYS A 236 -19.43 26.05 -2.04
CA LYS A 236 -20.61 26.91 -1.83
C LYS A 236 -21.31 26.63 -0.50
N GLU A 237 -21.25 25.38 -0.04
CA GLU A 237 -21.80 24.94 1.25
C GLU A 237 -20.80 25.10 2.41
N ASN A 238 -19.65 25.75 2.18
CA ASN A 238 -18.54 25.91 3.11
C ASN A 238 -17.94 24.57 3.61
N ILE A 239 -17.96 23.54 2.77
CA ILE A 239 -17.31 22.25 3.06
C ILE A 239 -15.95 22.26 2.38
N THR A 240 -14.88 22.29 3.16
CA THR A 240 -13.50 22.35 2.63
C THR A 240 -12.74 21.06 2.89
N PHE A 241 -13.08 20.35 3.98
CA PHE A 241 -12.40 19.13 4.39
C PHE A 241 -13.29 17.89 4.22
N VAL A 242 -12.64 16.74 4.04
CA VAL A 242 -13.35 15.46 3.81
C VAL A 242 -14.14 15.01 5.05
N ASP A 243 -13.70 15.37 6.25
CA ASP A 243 -14.38 15.06 7.51
C ASP A 243 -15.64 15.92 7.76
N GLU A 244 -15.79 17.04 7.05
CA GLU A 244 -16.98 17.91 7.09
C GLU A 244 -18.10 17.41 6.19
N VAL A 245 -17.83 16.40 5.36
CA VAL A 245 -18.81 15.81 4.45
C VAL A 245 -19.91 15.09 5.25
N ARG A 246 -21.11 15.65 5.20
CA ARG A 246 -22.31 15.09 5.84
C ARG A 246 -23.00 14.04 4.95
N LYS A 247 -23.88 13.23 5.55
CA LYS A 247 -24.60 12.13 4.86
C LYS A 247 -25.59 12.61 3.80
N ASP A 248 -26.05 13.85 3.89
CA ASP A 248 -26.96 14.52 2.96
C ASP A 248 -26.26 15.13 1.73
N ILE A 249 -24.94 14.92 1.59
CA ILE A 249 -24.17 15.39 0.43
C ILE A 249 -24.73 14.91 -0.90
N HIS A 250 -25.41 13.75 -0.94
CA HIS A 250 -26.07 13.23 -2.12
C HIS A 250 -27.06 14.23 -2.73
N THR A 251 -27.77 15.00 -1.90
CA THR A 251 -28.73 16.02 -2.34
C THR A 251 -28.03 17.28 -2.87
N ILE A 252 -26.82 17.57 -2.38
CA ILE A 252 -26.04 18.75 -2.77
C ILE A 252 -25.42 18.55 -4.16
N VAL A 253 -25.06 17.32 -4.50
CA VAL A 253 -24.34 16.99 -5.75
C VAL A 253 -25.17 16.15 -6.74
N GLU A 254 -26.47 15.97 -6.50
CA GLU A 254 -27.36 15.06 -7.24
C GLU A 254 -27.34 15.33 -8.76
N ASP A 255 -27.34 16.60 -9.16
CA ASP A 255 -27.40 17.03 -10.57
C ASP A 255 -26.02 17.36 -11.18
N ILE A 256 -24.92 17.00 -10.50
CA ILE A 256 -23.56 17.34 -10.93
C ILE A 256 -22.90 16.14 -11.63
N LYS A 257 -22.27 16.40 -12.77
CA LYS A 257 -21.54 15.38 -13.52
C LYS A 257 -20.41 14.78 -12.65
N ASN A 258 -20.28 13.45 -12.65
CA ASN A 258 -19.31 12.70 -11.86
C ASN A 258 -19.50 12.75 -10.33
N SER A 259 -20.67 13.18 -9.85
CA SER A 259 -21.02 13.16 -8.42
C SER A 259 -20.87 11.77 -7.81
N ASP A 260 -21.39 10.73 -8.46
CA ASP A 260 -21.27 9.33 -8.01
C ASP A 260 -19.81 8.90 -7.78
N LEU A 261 -18.90 9.32 -8.66
CA LEU A 261 -17.48 8.99 -8.57
C LEU A 261 -16.79 9.77 -7.44
N ALA A 262 -17.16 11.03 -7.22
CA ALA A 262 -16.64 11.83 -6.11
C ALA A 262 -17.13 11.30 -4.76
N LEU A 263 -18.42 10.95 -4.67
CA LEU A 263 -19.02 10.34 -3.49
C LEU A 263 -18.40 8.98 -3.17
N SER A 264 -18.15 8.17 -4.20
CA SER A 264 -17.42 6.91 -4.05
C SER A 264 -15.99 7.13 -3.54
N ALA A 265 -15.29 8.17 -4.01
CA ALA A 265 -13.96 8.51 -3.51
C ALA A 265 -13.98 8.92 -2.02
N ILE A 266 -14.98 9.69 -1.60
CA ILE A 266 -15.17 10.10 -0.20
C ILE A 266 -15.53 8.89 0.68
N ASP A 267 -16.44 8.03 0.24
CA ASP A 267 -16.81 6.81 0.96
C ASP A 267 -15.62 5.83 1.07
N ASN A 268 -14.82 5.70 0.01
CA ASN A 268 -13.57 4.93 0.05
C ASN A 268 -12.59 5.53 1.06
N PHE A 269 -12.44 6.86 1.11
CA PHE A 269 -11.62 7.53 2.11
C PHE A 269 -12.09 7.22 3.55
N ASN A 270 -13.39 7.36 3.82
CA ASN A 270 -13.98 7.06 5.13
C ASN A 270 -13.83 5.59 5.54
N ARG A 271 -13.74 4.68 4.56
CA ARG A 271 -13.46 3.24 4.77
C ARG A 271 -11.97 2.92 4.88
N GLY A 272 -11.09 3.91 4.87
CA GLY A 272 -9.64 3.74 4.94
C GLY A 272 -9.00 3.27 3.62
N ARG A 273 -9.70 3.39 2.49
CA ARG A 273 -9.22 3.00 1.16
C ARG A 273 -8.86 4.24 0.35
N TYR A 274 -7.61 4.65 0.41
CA TYR A 274 -7.12 5.81 -0.31
C TYR A 274 -5.73 5.57 -0.90
N CYS A 275 -5.36 6.34 -1.92
CA CYS A 275 -4.06 6.24 -2.58
C CYS A 275 -2.91 6.72 -1.68
N TRP A 276 -1.69 6.41 -2.10
CA TRP A 276 -0.48 6.77 -1.37
C TRP A 276 -0.30 8.27 -1.15
N ASP A 277 -0.67 9.10 -2.13
CA ASP A 277 -0.57 10.55 -2.01
C ASP A 277 -1.44 11.10 -0.87
N VAL A 278 -2.68 10.63 -0.79
CA VAL A 278 -3.63 10.98 0.28
C VAL A 278 -3.11 10.49 1.63
N LYS A 279 -2.60 9.25 1.68
CA LYS A 279 -2.00 8.67 2.88
C LYS A 279 -0.80 9.45 3.39
N THR A 280 0.08 9.87 2.48
CA THR A 280 1.26 10.67 2.81
C THR A 280 0.83 12.04 3.32
N TYR A 281 -0.18 12.65 2.68
CA TYR A 281 -0.69 13.95 3.09
C TYR A 281 -1.27 13.94 4.51
N ILE A 282 -2.15 13.00 4.85
CA ILE A 282 -2.77 12.95 6.19
C ILE A 282 -1.75 12.62 7.30
N SER A 283 -0.64 11.96 6.96
CA SER A 283 0.39 11.55 7.93
C SER A 283 1.48 12.61 8.08
N LYS A 284 1.98 13.16 6.98
CA LYS A 284 3.15 14.07 6.92
C LYS A 284 2.80 15.52 6.59
N GLY A 285 1.59 15.78 6.12
CA GLY A 285 1.13 17.10 5.72
C GLY A 285 1.49 17.48 4.28
N PRO A 286 1.23 18.73 3.89
CA PRO A 286 1.56 19.24 2.56
C PRO A 286 3.08 19.25 2.31
N LYS A 287 3.47 19.01 1.05
CA LYS A 287 4.87 19.13 0.61
C LYS A 287 5.37 20.56 0.74
N LEU A 288 6.61 20.73 1.20
CA LEU A 288 7.27 22.03 1.30
C LEU A 288 7.37 22.72 -0.07
N SER A 289 7.53 21.95 -1.14
CA SER A 289 7.52 22.44 -2.52
C SER A 289 6.20 23.10 -2.93
N LYS A 290 5.07 22.70 -2.33
CA LYS A 290 3.77 23.38 -2.54
C LYS A 290 3.68 24.68 -1.74
N ILE A 291 4.16 24.68 -0.49
CA ILE A 291 4.10 25.86 0.41
C ILE A 291 5.06 26.96 -0.06
N PHE A 292 6.28 26.57 -0.43
CA PHE A 292 7.39 27.46 -0.75
C PHE A 292 7.76 27.43 -2.24
N ASN A 293 6.78 27.20 -3.13
CA ASN A 293 6.98 27.05 -4.58
C ASN A 293 7.81 28.16 -5.25
N ARG A 294 7.81 29.38 -4.72
CA ARG A 294 8.56 30.54 -5.22
C ARG A 294 9.98 30.65 -4.64
N GLN A 295 10.35 29.85 -3.64
CA GLN A 295 11.61 29.98 -2.89
C GLN A 295 12.56 28.81 -3.17
N ARG A 296 13.14 28.77 -4.38
CA ARG A 296 14.02 27.67 -4.81
C ARG A 296 15.23 27.44 -3.88
N LYS A 297 15.85 28.50 -3.38
CA LYS A 297 17.01 28.40 -2.47
C LYS A 297 16.62 27.73 -1.14
N LEU A 298 15.49 28.14 -0.57
CA LEU A 298 14.93 27.54 0.64
C LEU A 298 14.56 26.06 0.41
N LEU A 299 13.95 25.74 -0.73
CA LEU A 299 13.63 24.35 -1.09
C LEU A 299 14.88 23.50 -1.29
N GLY A 300 15.95 24.05 -1.87
CA GLY A 300 17.24 23.37 -2.00
C GLY A 300 17.81 23.02 -0.63
N TYR A 301 17.82 23.99 0.30
CA TYR A 301 18.25 23.76 1.67
C TYR A 301 17.41 22.69 2.38
N PHE A 302 16.08 22.72 2.24
CA PHE A 302 15.22 21.68 2.80
C PHE A 302 15.54 20.30 2.24
N SER A 303 15.73 20.19 0.92
CA SER A 303 16.08 18.93 0.26
C SER A 303 17.45 18.40 0.72
N GLU A 304 18.46 19.25 0.89
CA GLU A 304 19.80 18.86 1.37
C GLU A 304 19.76 18.35 2.81
N ASN A 305 18.79 18.80 3.60
CA ASN A 305 18.57 18.38 4.99
C ASN A 305 17.47 17.32 5.13
N TYR A 306 17.07 16.67 4.02
CA TYR A 306 16.04 15.61 4.00
C TYR A 306 14.68 16.04 4.55
N MET A 307 14.32 17.32 4.39
CA MET A 307 13.01 17.87 4.74
C MET A 307 12.16 18.03 3.48
N GLU A 308 11.02 17.34 3.41
CA GLU A 308 10.15 17.33 2.23
C GLU A 308 8.71 17.75 2.53
N PHE A 309 8.26 17.52 3.76
CA PHE A 309 6.88 17.70 4.20
C PHE A 309 6.80 18.68 5.38
N LEU A 310 5.59 19.21 5.60
CA LEU A 310 5.34 20.16 6.67
C LEU A 310 5.70 19.61 8.07
N ILE A 311 5.49 18.31 8.30
CA ILE A 311 5.87 17.66 9.57
C ILE A 311 7.37 17.75 9.85
N ASP A 312 8.21 17.78 8.81
CA ASP A 312 9.67 17.83 8.97
C ASP A 312 10.13 19.19 9.49
N LEU A 313 9.26 20.21 9.45
CA LEU A 313 9.50 21.52 10.04
C LEU A 313 9.08 21.61 11.52
N GLU A 314 8.51 20.55 12.10
CA GLU A 314 8.19 20.54 13.52
C GLU A 314 9.47 20.57 14.36
N GLY A 315 9.68 21.66 15.11
CA GLY A 315 10.89 21.89 15.88
C GLY A 315 12.07 22.44 15.06
N PHE A 316 11.89 22.72 13.77
CA PHE A 316 12.91 23.39 12.96
C PHE A 316 12.99 24.89 13.27
N ASP A 317 14.18 25.37 13.61
CA ASP A 317 14.43 26.80 13.83
C ASP A 317 14.61 27.52 12.49
N LEU A 318 13.54 28.16 12.02
CA LEU A 318 13.54 28.96 10.79
C LEU A 318 14.52 30.13 10.83
N ASN A 319 15.02 30.56 11.99
CA ASN A 319 16.05 31.59 12.02
C ASN A 319 17.36 31.10 11.39
N ARG A 320 17.62 29.78 11.35
CA ARG A 320 18.81 29.21 10.69
C ARG A 320 18.87 29.52 9.20
N VAL A 321 17.74 29.79 8.56
CA VAL A 321 17.72 30.16 7.14
C VAL A 321 18.26 31.58 6.90
N SER A 322 18.55 32.38 7.95
CA SER A 322 19.28 33.64 7.81
C SER A 322 20.68 33.44 7.21
N GLU A 323 21.30 32.28 7.47
CA GLU A 323 22.61 31.89 6.91
C GLU A 323 22.57 31.76 5.38
N LEU A 324 21.37 31.56 4.80
CA LEU A 324 21.15 31.51 3.34
C LEU A 324 20.96 32.92 2.72
N GLY A 325 21.08 33.98 3.52
CA GLY A 325 20.94 35.37 3.09
C GLY A 325 19.50 35.88 3.05
N TYR A 326 18.57 35.24 3.77
CA TYR A 326 17.20 35.73 3.92
C TYR A 326 17.11 36.83 4.99
N SER A 327 16.36 37.89 4.70
CA SER A 327 16.08 38.98 5.65
C SER A 327 15.09 38.55 6.73
N GLU A 328 15.13 39.19 7.91
CA GLU A 328 14.19 38.92 9.01
C GLU A 328 12.72 39.03 8.58
N LYS A 329 12.41 39.96 7.66
CA LYS A 329 11.05 40.10 7.11
C LYS A 329 10.63 38.85 6.33
N GLN A 330 11.51 38.30 5.50
CA GLN A 330 11.22 37.08 4.74
C GLN A 330 11.09 35.86 5.66
N ILE A 331 11.88 35.79 6.73
CA ILE A 331 11.77 34.71 7.72
C ILE A 331 10.42 34.78 8.43
N LYS A 332 9.95 35.98 8.80
CA LYS A 332 8.60 36.17 9.33
C LYS A 332 7.52 35.76 8.33
N ASP A 333 7.65 36.15 7.06
CA ASP A 333 6.71 35.74 6.02
C ASP A 333 6.66 34.19 5.88
N PHE A 334 7.79 33.50 6.06
CA PHE A 334 7.82 32.03 6.05
C PHE A 334 7.13 31.42 7.27
N GLN A 335 7.35 31.99 8.45
CA GLN A 335 6.67 31.57 9.68
C GLN A 335 5.15 31.78 9.58
N GLU A 336 4.71 32.91 9.06
CA GLU A 336 3.29 33.20 8.83
C GLU A 336 2.68 32.20 7.85
N LYS A 337 3.37 31.90 6.74
CA LYS A 337 2.95 30.86 5.79
C LYS A 337 2.85 29.47 6.40
N ILE A 338 3.69 29.12 7.37
CA ILE A 338 3.59 27.83 8.06
C ILE A 338 2.39 27.83 8.99
N LYS A 339 2.16 28.93 9.73
CA LYS A 339 0.99 29.10 10.60
C LYS A 339 -0.32 29.04 9.85
N GLU A 340 -0.35 29.47 8.58
CA GLU A 340 -1.51 29.27 7.72
C GLU A 340 -1.92 27.79 7.61
N TYR A 341 -1.05 26.82 7.88
CA TYR A 341 -1.39 25.38 7.86
C TYR A 341 -1.62 24.80 9.25
N ASP A 342 -1.63 25.60 10.32
CA ASP A 342 -1.95 25.09 11.65
C ASP A 342 -3.43 24.68 11.77
N HIS A 343 -4.33 25.32 11.01
CA HIS A 343 -5.76 24.97 11.01
C HIS A 343 -6.08 23.59 10.41
N ILE A 344 -5.14 23.00 9.66
CA ILE A 344 -5.28 21.64 9.12
C ILE A 344 -4.66 20.58 10.03
N LYS A 345 -3.95 20.96 11.10
CA LYS A 345 -3.41 19.99 12.06
C LYS A 345 -4.52 19.42 12.93
N ILE A 346 -4.53 18.10 13.09
CA ILE A 346 -5.42 17.43 14.04
C ILE A 346 -4.72 17.51 15.39
N SER A 347 -5.25 18.31 16.33
CA SER A 347 -4.75 18.32 17.71
C SER A 347 -4.94 16.93 18.32
N LYS A 348 -3.85 16.35 18.84
CA LYS A 348 -3.87 15.10 19.60
C LYS A 348 -4.35 15.34 21.03
#